data_AF-A0A392P473-F1
#
_entry.id   AF-A0A392P473-F1
#
_cell.length_a   1.000
_cell.length_b   1.000
_cell.length_c   1.000
_cell.angle_alpha   90.00
_cell.angle_beta   90.00
_cell.angle_gamma   90.00
#
_symmetry.space_group_name_H-M   'P 1'
#
loop_
_entity.id
_entity.type
_entity.pdbx_description
1 polymer ?
#
loop_
_entity_poly.entity_id
_entity_poly.type
_entity_poly.pdbx_seq_one_letter_code
_entity_poly.pdbx_strand_id
1 'polypeptide(L)'
;MLKESLQIVETYMNDAMSDRKGIPSDDLMSRFMKKRDVDGKPISAPVLQRIILSFILAGRDTSSVALSWFFWLVMNHPNVEEKIIKELTMVLEETRGGERQRWTEDPIDFGEADRLVYLKAALAETLRLYPSVPQDFKQAVADDVLPDGTVVPAGTTVTYSIYSVGRMETIWGEDCLEFKPERWISVRGDR
;
A
#
# COMPACT_ATOMS: atom_id res chain seq x y z
N MET A 1 -22.71 16.64 -13.13
CA MET A 1 -21.78 15.53 -12.89
C MET A 1 -20.68 15.87 -11.87
N LEU A 2 -19.57 16.56 -12.20
CA LEU A 2 -18.48 16.79 -11.22
C LEU A 2 -18.91 17.59 -9.97
N LYS A 3 -19.69 18.66 -10.15
CA LYS A 3 -20.21 19.46 -9.01
C LYS A 3 -21.10 18.64 -8.09
N GLU A 4 -21.95 17.78 -8.64
CA GLU A 4 -22.84 16.90 -7.88
C GLU A 4 -22.04 15.84 -7.12
N SER A 5 -21.04 15.22 -7.75
CA SER A 5 -20.15 14.26 -7.09
C SER A 5 -19.37 14.89 -5.94
N LEU A 6 -18.85 16.11 -6.12
CA LEU A 6 -18.17 16.85 -5.06
C LEU A 6 -19.12 17.18 -3.90
N GLN A 7 -20.36 17.53 -4.20
CA GLN A 7 -21.36 17.84 -3.17
C GLN A 7 -21.72 16.60 -2.35
N ILE A 8 -21.87 15.43 -2.99
CA ILE A 8 -22.09 14.15 -2.29
C ILE A 8 -20.91 13.84 -1.34
N VAL A 9 -19.69 14.00 -1.83
CA VAL A 9 -18.46 13.75 -1.06
C VAL A 9 -18.36 14.72 0.14
N GLU A 10 -18.69 15.99 -0.07
CA GLU A 10 -18.70 17.00 0.99
C GLU A 10 -19.77 16.71 2.06
N THR A 11 -20.99 16.35 1.65
CA THR A 11 -22.06 15.94 2.57
C THR A 11 -21.63 14.75 3.41
N TYR A 12 -21.12 13.68 2.78
CA TYR A 12 -20.68 12.49 3.49
C TYR A 12 -19.55 12.78 4.49
N MET A 13 -18.58 13.63 4.12
CA MET A 13 -17.50 14.00 5.03
C MET A 13 -17.99 14.88 6.20
N ASN A 14 -18.97 15.76 5.97
CA ASN A 14 -19.59 16.56 7.03
C ASN A 14 -20.32 15.68 8.03
N ASP A 15 -21.10 14.71 7.55
CA ASP A 15 -21.83 13.77 8.38
C ASP A 15 -20.85 12.94 9.22
N ALA A 16 -19.81 12.38 8.58
CA ALA A 16 -18.76 11.64 9.28
C ALA A 16 -18.03 12.49 10.34
N MET A 17 -17.75 13.77 10.08
CA MET A 17 -17.17 14.68 11.10
C MET A 17 -18.11 14.93 12.27
N SER A 18 -19.40 15.05 12.00
CA SER A 18 -20.42 15.25 13.03
C SER A 18 -20.53 14.01 13.94
N ASP A 19 -20.60 12.83 13.33
CA ASP A 19 -20.69 11.56 14.04
C ASP A 19 -19.49 11.32 14.96
N ARG A 20 -18.28 11.66 14.49
CA ARG A 20 -17.04 11.53 15.28
C ARG A 20 -16.94 12.48 16.46
N LYS A 21 -17.71 13.57 16.49
CA LYS A 21 -17.85 14.41 17.70
C LYS A 21 -18.74 13.76 18.75
N GLY A 22 -19.78 13.02 18.32
CA GLY A 22 -20.70 12.33 19.22
C GLY A 22 -20.20 10.97 19.69
N ILE A 23 -19.47 10.25 18.82
CA ILE A 23 -18.93 8.91 19.06
C ILE A 23 -17.41 8.98 18.88
N PRO A 24 -16.63 9.07 19.98
CA PRO A 24 -15.18 9.06 19.90
C PRO A 24 -14.67 7.81 19.19
N SER A 25 -13.86 8.02 18.16
CA SER A 25 -13.14 6.96 17.42
C SER A 25 -11.63 7.24 17.49
N ASP A 26 -10.81 6.22 17.21
CA ASP A 26 -9.35 6.35 17.03
C ASP A 26 -8.91 6.09 15.59
N ASP A 27 -9.65 6.66 14.64
CA ASP A 27 -9.28 6.66 13.23
C ASP A 27 -8.49 7.92 12.82
N LEU A 28 -7.96 7.88 11.59
CA LEU A 28 -7.17 8.95 11.00
C LEU A 28 -7.87 10.31 11.09
N MET A 29 -9.17 10.34 10.80
CA MET A 29 -10.00 11.54 10.84
C MET A 29 -10.06 12.14 12.25
N SER A 30 -10.34 11.30 13.25
CA SER A 30 -10.38 11.68 14.67
C SER A 30 -9.02 12.17 15.16
N ARG A 31 -7.91 11.58 14.68
CA ARG A 31 -6.55 12.03 14.99
C ARG A 31 -6.23 13.39 14.39
N PHE A 32 -6.64 13.66 13.14
CA PHE A 32 -6.44 14.98 12.54
C PHE A 32 -7.30 16.07 13.18
N MET A 33 -8.53 15.76 13.64
CA MET A 33 -9.36 16.70 14.39
C MET A 33 -8.70 17.16 15.70
N LYS A 34 -7.88 16.29 16.32
CA LYS A 34 -7.13 16.61 17.55
C LYS A 34 -5.86 17.43 17.26
N LYS A 35 -5.35 17.43 16.03
CA LYS A 35 -4.12 18.12 15.65
C LYS A 35 -4.31 19.65 15.63
N ARG A 36 -3.20 20.37 15.82
CA ARG A 36 -3.11 21.82 15.69
C ARG A 36 -2.07 22.18 14.61
N ASP A 37 -2.25 23.31 13.96
CA ASP A 37 -1.27 23.86 13.03
C ASP A 37 -0.05 24.46 13.75
N VAL A 38 0.88 25.03 12.98
CA VAL A 38 2.12 25.65 13.49
C VAL A 38 1.87 26.82 14.45
N ASP A 39 0.70 27.45 14.36
CA ASP A 39 0.28 28.57 15.21
C ASP A 39 -0.58 28.09 16.40
N GLY A 40 -0.75 26.78 16.58
CA GLY A 40 -1.56 26.19 17.64
C GLY A 40 -3.07 26.23 17.38
N LYS A 41 -3.53 26.57 16.18
CA LYS A 41 -4.96 26.63 15.83
C LYS A 41 -5.48 25.26 15.37
N PRO A 42 -6.77 24.94 15.61
CA PRO A 42 -7.38 23.75 15.05
C PRO A 42 -7.34 23.75 13.52
N ILE A 43 -7.12 22.58 12.93
CA ILE A 43 -7.23 22.41 11.47
C ILE A 43 -8.69 22.70 11.08
N SER A 44 -8.90 23.56 10.08
CA SER A 44 -10.24 23.90 9.61
C SER A 44 -10.92 22.70 8.95
N ALA A 45 -12.25 22.62 9.08
CA ALA A 45 -13.03 21.52 8.51
C ALA A 45 -12.80 21.32 6.99
N PRO A 46 -12.75 22.38 6.14
CA PRO A 46 -12.48 22.20 4.72
C PRO A 46 -11.08 21.64 4.42
N VAL A 47 -10.07 22.00 5.22
CA VAL A 47 -8.71 21.46 5.06
C VAL A 47 -8.67 20.00 5.49
N LEU A 48 -9.31 19.67 6.61
CA LEU A 48 -9.42 18.30 7.11
C LEU A 48 -10.07 17.37 6.08
N GLN A 49 -11.19 17.81 5.48
CA GLN A 49 -11.88 17.07 4.42
C GLN A 49 -10.96 16.79 3.22
N ARG A 50 -10.21 17.79 2.75
CA ARG A 50 -9.27 17.62 1.63
C ARG A 50 -8.16 16.62 1.97
N ILE A 51 -7.64 16.66 3.20
CA ILE A 51 -6.63 15.71 3.67
C ILE A 51 -7.20 14.29 3.65
N ILE A 52 -8.38 14.07 4.25
CA ILE A 52 -9.02 12.75 4.32
C ILE A 52 -9.33 12.21 2.91
N LEU A 53 -9.91 13.04 2.04
CA LEU A 53 -10.18 12.66 0.66
C LEU A 53 -8.90 12.25 -0.08
N SER A 54 -7.81 12.99 0.12
CA SER A 54 -6.51 12.67 -0.48
C SER A 54 -6.00 11.29 -0.04
N PHE A 55 -6.16 10.94 1.25
CA PHE A 55 -5.79 9.62 1.76
C PHE A 55 -6.66 8.49 1.21
N ILE A 56 -7.98 8.70 1.12
CA ILE A 56 -8.90 7.71 0.55
C ILE A 56 -8.55 7.43 -0.90
N LEU A 57 -8.33 8.48 -1.70
CA LEU A 57 -7.95 8.33 -3.11
C LEU A 57 -6.61 7.64 -3.26
N ALA A 58 -5.60 8.05 -2.49
CA ALA A 58 -4.26 7.45 -2.53
C ALA A 58 -4.29 5.96 -2.17
N GLY A 59 -5.07 5.54 -1.18
CA GLY A 59 -5.13 4.15 -0.73
C GLY A 59 -6.06 3.24 -1.55
N ARG A 60 -7.18 3.76 -2.06
CA ARG A 60 -8.20 2.95 -2.72
C ARG A 60 -7.72 2.36 -4.04
N ASP A 61 -7.35 3.21 -4.99
CA ASP A 61 -7.08 2.76 -6.35
C ASP A 61 -5.76 1.98 -6.42
N THR A 62 -4.75 2.41 -5.66
CA THR A 62 -3.45 1.73 -5.60
C THR A 62 -3.56 0.33 -4.99
N SER A 63 -4.31 0.17 -3.89
CA SER A 63 -4.52 -1.13 -3.25
C SER A 63 -5.35 -2.06 -4.13
N SER A 64 -6.39 -1.53 -4.80
CA SER A 64 -7.21 -2.30 -5.74
C SER A 64 -6.39 -2.88 -6.89
N VAL A 65 -5.52 -2.07 -7.50
CA VAL A 65 -4.60 -2.51 -8.56
C VAL A 65 -3.62 -3.56 -8.05
N ALA A 66 -3.01 -3.34 -6.88
CA ALA A 66 -2.07 -4.29 -6.27
C ALA A 66 -2.73 -5.66 -6.04
N LEU A 67 -3.92 -5.68 -5.43
CA LEU A 67 -4.65 -6.92 -5.16
C LEU A 67 -5.12 -7.62 -6.43
N SER A 68 -5.51 -6.88 -7.46
CA SER A 68 -5.91 -7.46 -8.76
C SER A 68 -4.75 -8.25 -9.38
N TRP A 69 -3.55 -7.66 -9.42
CA TRP A 69 -2.35 -8.33 -9.92
C TRP A 69 -1.91 -9.48 -9.01
N PHE A 70 -2.01 -9.31 -7.69
CA PHE A 70 -1.66 -10.35 -6.72
C PHE A 70 -2.49 -11.61 -6.96
N PHE A 71 -3.82 -11.49 -7.01
CA PHE A 71 -4.69 -12.64 -7.27
C PHE A 71 -4.44 -13.23 -8.66
N TRP A 72 -4.25 -12.38 -9.68
CA TRP A 72 -3.92 -12.88 -11.02
C TRP A 72 -2.63 -13.71 -11.03
N LEU A 73 -1.56 -13.24 -10.37
CA LEU A 73 -0.30 -13.96 -10.27
C LEU A 73 -0.45 -15.26 -9.48
N VAL A 74 -1.09 -15.23 -8.31
CA VAL A 74 -1.31 -16.43 -7.49
C VAL A 74 -2.10 -17.49 -8.26
N MET A 75 -3.18 -17.12 -8.96
CA MET A 75 -3.97 -18.05 -9.79
C MET A 75 -3.16 -18.68 -10.93
N ASN A 76 -2.11 -18.03 -11.42
CA ASN A 76 -1.23 -18.57 -12.47
C ASN A 76 -0.01 -19.32 -11.90
N HIS A 77 0.17 -19.38 -10.57
CA HIS A 77 1.29 -20.06 -9.91
C HIS A 77 0.80 -20.94 -8.75
N PRO A 78 0.27 -22.15 -9.04
CA PRO A 78 -0.32 -23.03 -8.02
C PRO A 78 0.64 -23.41 -6.88
N ASN A 79 1.94 -23.48 -7.17
CA ASN A 79 2.98 -23.71 -6.18
C ASN A 79 3.13 -22.56 -5.17
N VAL A 80 2.89 -21.32 -5.60
CA VAL A 80 2.89 -20.14 -4.72
C VAL A 80 1.62 -20.13 -3.87
N GLU A 81 0.47 -20.43 -4.48
CA GLU A 81 -0.80 -20.58 -3.76
C GLU A 81 -0.69 -21.64 -2.64
N GLU A 82 -0.18 -22.83 -2.95
CA GLU A 82 0.00 -23.91 -1.98
C GLU A 82 0.85 -23.47 -0.79
N LYS A 83 1.95 -22.75 -1.03
CA LYS A 83 2.82 -22.24 0.03
C LYS A 83 2.13 -21.18 0.89
N ILE A 84 1.36 -20.27 0.30
CA ILE A 84 0.57 -19.27 1.02
C ILE A 84 -0.46 -19.96 1.91
N ILE A 85 -1.22 -20.92 1.37
CA ILE A 85 -2.24 -21.65 2.12
C ILE A 85 -1.61 -22.48 3.24
N LYS A 86 -0.47 -23.12 2.98
CA LYS A 86 0.28 -23.87 4.00
C LYS A 86 0.75 -22.97 5.15
N GLU A 87 1.30 -21.80 4.83
CA GLU A 87 1.71 -20.81 5.85
C GLU A 87 0.53 -20.33 6.68
N LEU A 88 -0.58 -19.92 6.04
CA LEU A 88 -1.80 -19.51 6.72
C LEU A 88 -2.34 -20.60 7.64
N THR A 89 -2.41 -21.85 7.15
CA THR A 89 -2.87 -23.01 7.91
C THR A 89 -2.01 -23.23 9.16
N MET A 90 -0.68 -23.18 9.01
CA MET A 90 0.25 -23.37 10.12
C MET A 90 0.11 -22.28 11.18
N VAL A 91 0.04 -21.01 10.77
CA VAL A 91 -0.12 -19.89 11.71
C VAL A 91 -1.45 -20.00 12.46
N LEU A 92 -2.56 -20.24 11.75
CA LEU A 92 -3.89 -20.31 12.35
C LEU A 92 -4.07 -21.55 13.23
N GLU A 93 -3.47 -22.68 12.87
CA GLU A 93 -3.48 -23.88 13.71
C GLU A 93 -2.75 -23.62 15.03
N GLU A 94 -1.62 -22.91 15.00
CA GLU A 94 -0.87 -22.57 16.21
C GLU A 94 -1.54 -21.50 17.07
N THR A 95 -2.14 -20.47 16.47
CA THR A 95 -2.76 -19.35 17.21
C THR A 95 -4.19 -19.63 17.63
N ARG A 96 -4.95 -20.41 16.86
CA ARG A 96 -6.39 -20.66 17.06
C ARG A 96 -6.76 -22.13 17.30
N GLY A 97 -5.79 -23.05 17.18
CA GLY A 97 -5.99 -24.49 17.38
C GLY A 97 -6.44 -25.23 16.11
N GLY A 98 -6.59 -26.56 16.20
CA GLY A 98 -6.87 -27.42 15.04
C GLY A 98 -8.30 -27.41 14.50
N GLU A 99 -9.23 -26.70 15.15
CA GLU A 99 -10.62 -26.59 14.70
C GLU A 99 -10.76 -25.52 13.60
N ARG A 100 -10.73 -25.98 12.34
CA ARG A 100 -10.76 -25.08 11.17
C ARG A 100 -11.95 -24.13 11.11
N GLN A 101 -13.11 -24.48 11.71
CA GLN A 101 -14.26 -23.58 11.76
C GLN A 101 -13.93 -22.26 12.48
N ARG A 102 -13.05 -22.31 13.48
CA ARG A 102 -12.65 -21.15 14.28
C ARG A 102 -11.71 -20.19 13.55
N TRP A 103 -11.07 -20.67 12.49
CA TRP A 103 -10.09 -19.86 11.74
C TRP A 103 -10.74 -18.67 11.03
N THR A 104 -12.04 -18.73 10.75
CA THR A 104 -12.79 -17.68 10.06
C THR A 104 -13.77 -16.92 10.96
N GLU A 105 -13.83 -17.24 12.26
CA GLU A 105 -14.74 -16.56 13.21
C GLU A 105 -14.35 -15.09 13.40
N ASP A 106 -13.04 -14.83 13.53
CA ASP A 106 -12.47 -13.50 13.71
C ASP A 106 -11.53 -13.14 12.55
N PRO A 107 -11.38 -11.85 12.21
CA PRO A 107 -10.34 -11.38 11.28
C PRO A 107 -8.94 -11.79 11.74
N ILE A 108 -8.00 -11.90 10.80
CA ILE A 108 -6.58 -12.11 11.12
C ILE A 108 -6.07 -10.91 11.93
N ASP A 109 -5.46 -11.18 13.08
CA ASP A 109 -4.89 -10.13 13.92
C ASP A 109 -3.47 -9.71 13.48
N PHE A 110 -2.91 -8.67 14.10
CA PHE A 110 -1.57 -8.19 13.74
C PHE A 110 -0.44 -9.18 14.05
N GLY A 111 -0.56 -9.96 15.12
CA GLY A 111 0.44 -10.97 15.49
C GLY A 111 0.44 -12.13 14.49
N GLU A 112 -0.74 -12.57 14.07
CA GLU A 112 -0.91 -13.58 13.01
C GLU A 112 -0.40 -13.06 11.67
N ALA A 113 -0.85 -11.86 11.25
CA ALA A 113 -0.41 -11.24 10.01
C ALA A 113 1.11 -11.01 9.99
N ASP A 114 1.74 -10.75 11.14
CA ASP A 114 3.18 -10.56 11.18
C ASP A 114 3.96 -11.84 10.81
N ARG A 115 3.39 -13.00 11.12
CA ARG A 115 3.98 -14.32 10.85
C ARG A 115 3.81 -14.82 9.43
N LEU A 116 3.01 -14.15 8.60
CA LEU A 116 2.75 -14.54 7.20
C LEU A 116 3.87 -14.02 6.28
N VAL A 117 5.08 -14.54 6.45
CA VAL A 117 6.30 -14.10 5.75
C VAL A 117 6.19 -14.35 4.24
N TYR A 118 5.77 -15.54 3.84
CA TYR A 118 5.65 -15.94 2.44
C TYR A 118 4.54 -15.18 1.73
N LEU A 119 3.39 -14.94 2.39
CA LEU A 119 2.34 -14.06 1.85
C LEU A 119 2.87 -12.64 1.58
N LYS A 120 3.61 -12.06 2.54
CA LYS A 120 4.24 -10.74 2.39
C LYS A 120 5.26 -10.73 1.25
N ALA A 121 6.04 -11.80 1.12
CA ALA A 121 7.00 -11.97 0.04
C ALA A 121 6.30 -12.02 -1.34
N ALA A 122 5.17 -12.73 -1.44
CA ALA A 122 4.39 -12.79 -2.67
C ALA A 122 3.73 -11.43 -3.03
N LEU A 123 3.30 -10.66 -2.03
CA LEU A 123 2.83 -9.28 -2.22
C LEU A 123 3.96 -8.34 -2.68
N ALA A 124 5.15 -8.44 -2.08
CA ALA A 124 6.31 -7.65 -2.48
C ALA A 124 6.74 -7.97 -3.92
N GLU A 125 6.78 -9.25 -4.28
CA GLU A 125 7.09 -9.69 -5.63
C GLU A 125 6.04 -9.26 -6.66
N THR A 126 4.76 -9.24 -6.24
CA THR A 126 3.67 -8.68 -7.05
C THR A 126 3.92 -7.21 -7.34
N LEU A 127 4.29 -6.41 -6.34
CA LEU A 127 4.54 -4.97 -6.52
C LEU A 127 5.83 -4.68 -7.29
N ARG A 128 6.82 -5.58 -7.26
CA ARG A 128 8.02 -5.48 -8.10
C ARG A 128 7.68 -5.59 -9.58
N LEU A 129 6.87 -6.59 -9.94
CA LEU A 129 6.46 -6.81 -11.33
C LEU A 129 5.31 -5.86 -11.73
N TYR A 130 4.34 -5.62 -10.88
CA TYR A 130 3.15 -4.84 -11.19
C TYR A 130 2.91 -3.76 -10.14
N PRO A 131 3.80 -2.74 -10.08
CA PRO A 131 3.62 -1.61 -9.19
C PRO A 131 2.34 -0.84 -9.55
N SER A 132 1.51 -0.51 -8.56
CA SER A 132 0.29 0.27 -8.76
C SER A 132 0.55 1.67 -9.33
N VAL A 133 1.74 2.20 -9.09
CA VAL A 133 2.25 3.45 -9.68
C VAL A 133 3.53 3.11 -10.45
N PRO A 134 3.45 2.85 -11.77
CA PRO A 134 4.59 2.33 -12.53
C PRO A 134 5.68 3.37 -12.84
N GLN A 135 5.35 4.65 -12.76
CA GLN A 135 6.26 5.75 -13.06
C GLN A 135 5.98 6.93 -12.12
N ASP A 136 7.04 7.56 -11.63
CA ASP A 136 6.97 8.80 -10.86
C ASP A 136 7.85 9.86 -11.54
N PHE A 137 7.50 11.12 -11.35
CA PHE A 137 8.17 12.27 -11.95
C PHE A 137 8.41 13.35 -10.90
N LYS A 138 9.54 14.04 -11.01
CA LYS A 138 9.94 15.18 -10.18
C LYS A 138 10.39 16.31 -11.09
N GLN A 139 10.07 17.54 -10.73
CA GLN A 139 10.56 18.71 -11.46
C GLN A 139 11.66 19.39 -10.66
N ALA A 140 12.79 19.66 -11.31
CA ALA A 140 13.90 20.39 -10.72
C ALA A 140 13.48 21.85 -10.47
N VAL A 141 13.55 22.29 -9.21
CA VAL A 141 13.22 23.68 -8.83
C VAL A 141 14.38 24.64 -9.12
N ALA A 142 15.61 24.11 -9.08
CA ALA A 142 16.85 24.80 -9.41
C ALA A 142 17.78 23.84 -10.17
N ASP A 143 18.85 24.36 -10.76
CA ASP A 143 19.89 23.54 -11.39
C ASP A 143 20.47 22.55 -10.37
N ASP A 144 20.64 21.30 -10.79
CA ASP A 144 21.16 20.22 -9.95
C ASP A 144 22.06 19.27 -10.77
N VAL A 145 22.78 18.38 -10.10
CA VAL A 145 23.64 17.36 -10.72
C VAL A 145 23.37 16.02 -10.05
N LEU A 146 22.96 15.02 -10.83
CA LEU A 146 22.73 13.66 -10.34
C LEU A 146 24.04 12.99 -9.90
N PRO A 147 23.99 11.92 -9.07
CA PRO A 147 25.20 11.24 -8.59
C PRO A 147 26.15 10.70 -9.67
N ASP A 148 25.66 10.52 -10.89
CA ASP A 148 26.45 10.09 -12.05
C ASP A 148 27.09 11.25 -12.84
N GLY A 149 26.89 12.50 -12.39
CA GLY A 149 27.40 13.72 -13.03
C GLY A 149 26.45 14.34 -14.06
N THR A 150 25.25 13.77 -14.27
CA THR A 150 24.26 14.32 -15.20
C THR A 150 23.73 15.67 -14.69
N VAL A 151 23.92 16.73 -15.48
CA VAL A 151 23.38 18.07 -15.16
C VAL A 151 21.88 18.14 -15.46
N VAL A 152 21.10 18.61 -14.50
CA VAL A 152 19.65 18.77 -14.57
C VAL A 152 19.29 20.24 -14.38
N PRO A 153 19.02 21.00 -15.46
CA PRO A 153 18.64 22.40 -15.35
C PRO A 153 17.29 22.59 -14.64
N ALA A 154 17.10 23.75 -14.02
CA ALA A 154 15.84 24.17 -13.43
C ALA A 154 14.68 24.06 -14.44
N GLY A 155 13.54 23.57 -13.96
CA GLY A 155 12.34 23.31 -14.78
C GLY A 155 12.32 21.95 -15.47
N THR A 156 13.44 21.21 -15.49
CA THR A 156 13.51 19.86 -16.08
C THR A 156 12.65 18.87 -15.28
N THR A 157 11.84 18.07 -15.96
CA THR A 157 11.12 16.94 -15.36
C THR A 157 11.96 15.67 -15.48
N VAL A 158 12.37 15.13 -14.34
CA VAL A 158 13.04 13.83 -14.22
C VAL A 158 12.00 12.77 -13.91
N THR A 159 12.01 11.70 -14.69
CA THR A 159 11.05 10.61 -14.59
C THR A 159 11.78 9.30 -14.38
N TYR A 160 11.35 8.49 -13.42
CA TYR A 160 11.87 7.14 -13.24
C TYR A 160 10.76 6.10 -13.32
N SER A 161 11.05 5.01 -14.03
CA SER A 161 10.11 3.91 -14.26
C SER A 161 10.36 2.79 -13.24
N ILE A 162 9.53 2.74 -12.20
CA ILE A 162 9.52 1.67 -11.20
C ILE A 162 9.25 0.32 -11.89
N TYR A 163 8.33 0.31 -12.86
CA TYR A 163 7.98 -0.88 -13.63
C TYR A 163 9.17 -1.46 -14.42
N SER A 164 9.97 -0.58 -15.04
CA SER A 164 11.16 -0.99 -15.79
C SER A 164 12.27 -1.46 -14.85
N VAL A 165 12.55 -0.71 -13.78
CA VAL A 165 13.56 -1.07 -12.77
C VAL A 165 13.25 -2.43 -12.14
N GLY A 166 11.98 -2.71 -11.89
CA GLY A 166 11.51 -4.02 -11.43
C GLY A 166 11.83 -5.18 -12.37
N ARG A 167 12.27 -4.94 -13.61
CA ARG A 167 12.57 -5.97 -14.63
C ARG A 167 13.98 -5.86 -15.21
N MET A 168 14.85 -5.05 -14.63
CA MET A 168 16.22 -4.92 -15.11
C MET A 168 17.04 -6.14 -14.70
N GLU A 169 17.55 -6.88 -15.68
CA GLU A 169 18.43 -8.03 -15.47
C GLU A 169 19.68 -7.65 -14.64
N THR A 170 20.22 -6.46 -14.85
CA THR A 170 21.37 -5.94 -14.09
C THR A 170 21.12 -5.78 -12.59
N ILE A 171 19.84 -5.75 -12.17
CA ILE A 171 19.42 -5.60 -10.77
C ILE A 171 18.87 -6.92 -10.23
N TRP A 172 18.05 -7.61 -11.04
CA TRP A 172 17.25 -8.75 -10.59
C TRP A 172 17.71 -10.11 -11.13
N GLY A 173 18.74 -10.16 -11.98
CA GLY A 173 19.26 -11.37 -12.61
C GLY A 173 18.48 -11.82 -13.84
N GLU A 174 18.89 -12.94 -14.44
CA GLU A 174 18.28 -13.50 -15.66
C GLU A 174 16.80 -13.86 -15.45
N ASP A 175 16.43 -14.26 -14.23
CA ASP A 175 15.06 -14.61 -13.86
C ASP A 175 14.21 -13.37 -13.50
N CYS A 176 14.64 -12.15 -13.83
CA CYS A 176 13.97 -10.89 -13.46
C CYS A 176 12.50 -10.78 -13.89
N LEU A 177 12.07 -11.52 -14.91
CA LEU A 177 10.68 -11.55 -15.38
C LEU A 177 9.82 -12.61 -14.67
N GLU A 178 10.44 -13.52 -13.91
CA GLU A 178 9.74 -14.57 -13.18
C GLU A 178 9.10 -14.04 -11.91
N PHE A 179 7.91 -14.54 -11.58
CA PHE A 179 7.27 -14.30 -10.29
C PHE A 179 7.83 -15.29 -9.25
N LYS A 180 8.77 -14.80 -8.44
CA LYS A 180 9.53 -15.62 -7.48
C LYS A 180 9.52 -14.97 -6.09
N PRO A 181 8.49 -15.21 -5.27
CA PRO A 181 8.39 -14.68 -3.90
C PRO A 181 9.64 -14.94 -3.05
N GLU A 182 10.35 -16.04 -3.30
CA GLU A 182 11.57 -16.44 -2.58
C GLU A 182 12.68 -15.38 -2.62
N ARG A 183 12.64 -14.41 -3.54
CA ARG A 183 13.58 -13.27 -3.54
C ARG A 183 13.52 -12.42 -2.28
N TRP A 184 12.36 -12.40 -1.62
CA TRP A 184 12.07 -11.57 -0.44
C TRP A 184 12.17 -12.37 0.86
N ILE A 185 12.85 -13.51 0.82
CA ILE A 185 13.00 -14.41 1.96
C ILE A 185 14.48 -14.65 2.19
N SER A 186 14.97 -14.23 3.34
CA SER A 186 16.34 -14.48 3.78
C SER A 186 16.61 -15.99 3.94
N VAL A 187 17.91 -16.33 4.00
CA VAL A 187 18.37 -17.72 4.23
C VAL A 187 17.81 -18.31 5.53
N ARG A 188 17.44 -17.46 6.49
CA ARG A 188 16.88 -17.86 7.80
C ARG A 188 15.34 -17.99 7.79
N GLY A 189 14.68 -17.59 6.71
CA GLY A 189 13.23 -17.60 6.59
C GLY A 189 12.53 -16.39 7.23
N ASP A 190 13.27 -15.42 7.74
CA ASP A 190 12.78 -14.14 8.25
C ASP A 190 13.31 -12.99 7.38
N ARG A 191 12.44 -12.42 6.53
CA ARG A 191 12.68 -11.24 5.67
C ARG A 191 13.99 -11.24 4.88
#